data_AF-A0AAV3U5J4-F1
#
_entry.id   AF-A0AAV3U5J4-F1
#
_cell.length_a   1.000
_cell.length_b   1.000
_cell.length_c   1.000
_cell.angle_alpha   90.00
_cell.angle_beta   90.00
_cell.angle_gamma   90.00
#
_symmetry.space_group_name_H-M   'P 1'
#
loop_
_entity.id
_entity.type
_entity.pdbx_description
1 polymer ?
#
loop_
_entity_poly.entity_id
_entity_poly.type
_entity_poly.pdbx_seq_one_letter_code
_entity_poly.pdbx_strand_id
1 'polypeptide(L)'
;MPSQHLPSHQRQRGFSLLELMVVLFMIGMLIGLVSVINIRFDAASELQDYAEDLYEQLRFGADEALFGGEHIGLVPQVDIGEDDKEHWQLAWHRFRDAEWQSLDTLPPIKTPEFVEITIEIDNEPVDLYRWLEFEKPVPVLTFYGGGEALAGTIILSLDEQSAREVDDFESRYVHMDISEIGRVRWRERADQAELLAEGR
;
A
#
# COMPACT_ATOMS: atom_id res chain seq x y z
N MET A 1 55.86 64.39 22.66
CA MET A 1 55.29 64.25 21.31
C MET A 1 54.49 62.94 21.25
N PRO A 2 53.17 62.92 21.53
CA PRO A 2 52.35 61.72 21.35
C PRO A 2 51.49 61.83 20.08
N SER A 3 51.61 60.84 19.20
CA SER A 3 50.76 60.61 18.04
C SER A 3 49.39 60.09 18.49
N GLN A 4 48.34 60.87 18.23
CA GLN A 4 46.95 60.51 18.54
C GLN A 4 46.44 59.45 17.57
N HIS A 5 46.02 58.30 18.11
CA HIS A 5 45.17 57.33 17.40
C HIS A 5 43.73 57.88 17.35
N LEU A 6 43.19 58.05 16.14
CA LEU A 6 41.77 58.36 15.94
C LEU A 6 40.96 57.05 15.97
N PRO A 7 39.86 56.96 16.72
CA PRO A 7 39.02 55.77 16.74
C PRO A 7 38.23 55.63 15.44
N SER A 8 38.30 54.47 14.81
CA SER A 8 37.44 54.11 13.67
C SER A 8 36.03 53.82 14.19
N HIS A 9 35.10 54.77 13.97
CA HIS A 9 33.69 54.53 14.21
C HIS A 9 33.17 53.47 13.24
N GLN A 10 33.05 52.24 13.73
CA GLN A 10 32.39 51.13 13.05
C GLN A 10 30.89 51.47 12.98
N ARG A 11 30.43 51.92 11.80
CA ARG A 11 29.02 52.20 11.56
C ARG A 11 28.22 50.92 11.79
N GLN A 12 27.51 50.85 12.91
CA GLN A 12 26.45 49.87 13.11
C GLN A 12 25.39 50.17 12.05
N ARG A 13 25.40 49.38 10.98
CA ARG A 13 24.36 49.40 9.95
C ARG A 13 23.15 48.71 10.58
N GLY A 14 22.27 49.49 11.18
CA GLY A 14 20.94 49.02 11.58
C GLY A 14 20.17 48.57 10.34
N PHE A 15 19.40 47.50 10.50
CA PHE A 15 18.50 46.98 9.47
C PHE A 15 17.55 48.08 8.98
N SER A 16 17.40 48.18 7.65
CA SER A 16 16.44 49.11 7.06
C SER A 16 15.02 48.62 7.33
N LEU A 17 14.08 49.55 7.57
CA LEU A 17 12.65 49.22 7.69
C LEU A 17 12.16 48.44 6.46
N LEU A 18 12.65 48.81 5.27
CA LEU A 18 12.32 48.14 4.02
C LEU A 18 12.82 46.70 3.98
N GLU A 19 13.98 46.43 4.58
CA GLU A 19 14.56 45.09 4.66
C GLU A 19 13.72 44.18 5.54
N LEU A 20 13.24 44.69 6.69
CA LEU A 20 12.30 43.95 7.53
C LEU A 20 10.98 43.65 6.80
N MET A 21 10.46 44.60 6.01
CA MET A 21 9.24 44.39 5.22
C MET A 21 9.42 43.32 4.13
N VAL A 22 10.57 43.31 3.45
CA VAL A 22 10.88 42.31 2.42
C VAL A 22 11.03 40.92 3.04
N VAL A 23 11.70 40.81 4.20
CA VAL A 23 11.85 39.52 4.91
C VAL A 23 10.49 38.98 5.35
N LEU A 24 9.61 39.81 5.91
CA LEU A 24 8.26 39.40 6.30
C LEU A 24 7.40 38.99 5.08
N PHE A 25 7.55 39.70 3.96
CA PHE A 25 6.90 39.32 2.71
C PHE A 25 7.40 37.98 2.16
N MET A 26 8.73 37.75 2.18
CA MET A 26 9.32 36.48 1.77
C MET A 26 8.88 35.33 2.68
N ILE A 27 8.86 35.51 4.01
CA ILE A 27 8.37 34.50 4.95
C ILE A 27 6.88 34.23 4.72
N GLY A 28 6.06 35.27 4.54
CA GLY A 28 4.63 35.12 4.26
C GLY A 28 4.36 34.40 2.93
N MET A 29 5.16 34.68 1.90
CA MET A 29 5.09 33.97 0.62
C MET A 29 5.51 32.51 0.77
N LEU A 30 6.60 32.23 1.48
CA LEU A 30 7.05 30.85 1.74
C LEU A 30 6.00 30.05 2.52
N ILE A 31 5.39 30.64 3.55
CA ILE A 31 4.29 30.01 4.32
C ILE A 31 3.07 29.80 3.42
N GLY A 32 2.75 30.76 2.54
CA GLY A 32 1.64 30.65 1.59
C GLY A 32 1.81 29.54 0.56
N LEU A 33 3.05 29.26 0.12
CA LEU A 33 3.33 28.15 -0.81
C LEU A 33 3.24 26.77 -0.15
N VAL A 34 3.55 26.64 1.14
CA VAL A 34 3.46 25.35 1.86
C VAL A 34 2.02 24.85 1.95
N SER A 35 1.02 25.74 1.96
CA SER A 35 -0.40 25.37 2.08
C SER A 35 -1.05 24.85 0.79
N VAL A 36 -0.36 24.90 -0.36
CA VAL A 36 -0.95 24.58 -1.68
C VAL A 36 -0.58 23.17 -2.17
N ILE A 37 0.27 22.44 -1.45
CA ILE A 37 0.59 21.03 -1.75
C ILE A 37 -0.19 20.11 -0.79
N ASN A 38 -1.51 20.27 -0.76
CA ASN A 38 -2.39 19.18 -0.37
C ASN A 38 -3.07 18.73 -1.67
N ILE A 39 -2.38 17.88 -2.43
CA ILE A 39 -3.08 16.99 -3.35
C ILE A 39 -4.08 16.27 -2.46
N ARG A 40 -5.37 16.49 -2.70
CA ARG A 40 -6.45 15.88 -1.94
C ARG A 40 -6.32 14.37 -2.18
N PHE A 41 -5.68 13.66 -1.25
CA PHE A 41 -5.64 12.21 -1.24
C PHE A 41 -7.08 11.75 -1.10
N ASP A 42 -7.63 11.16 -2.15
CA ASP A 42 -8.92 10.51 -2.09
C ASP A 42 -8.66 9.04 -1.80
N ALA A 43 -8.53 8.72 -0.51
CA ALA A 43 -8.15 7.39 -0.03
C ALA A 43 -9.05 6.29 -0.63
N ALA A 44 -10.35 6.56 -0.80
CA ALA A 44 -11.28 5.62 -1.40
C ALA A 44 -11.00 5.39 -2.89
N SER A 45 -10.68 6.45 -3.64
CA SER A 45 -10.26 6.31 -5.05
C SER A 45 -8.94 5.55 -5.17
N GLU A 46 -7.96 5.89 -4.35
CA GLU A 46 -6.63 5.23 -4.37
C GLU A 46 -6.71 3.76 -3.95
N LEU A 47 -7.58 3.41 -3.00
CA LEU A 47 -7.88 2.02 -2.66
C LEU A 47 -8.49 1.27 -3.85
N GLN A 48 -9.42 1.91 -4.57
CA GLN A 48 -10.06 1.32 -5.73
C GLN A 48 -9.07 1.10 -6.88
N ASP A 49 -8.20 2.07 -7.14
CA ASP A 49 -7.16 1.98 -8.16
C ASP A 49 -6.16 0.85 -7.82
N TYR A 50 -5.69 0.80 -6.57
CA TYR A 50 -4.83 -0.28 -6.09
C TYR A 50 -5.51 -1.66 -6.20
N ALA A 51 -6.81 -1.73 -5.87
CA ALA A 51 -7.56 -2.96 -5.99
C ALA A 51 -7.64 -3.41 -7.46
N GLU A 52 -7.82 -2.50 -8.42
CA GLU A 52 -7.88 -2.82 -9.85
C GLU A 52 -6.54 -3.37 -10.35
N ASP A 53 -5.44 -2.75 -9.95
CA ASP A 53 -4.09 -3.26 -10.22
C ASP A 53 -3.86 -4.65 -9.63
N LEU A 54 -4.33 -4.89 -8.39
CA LEU A 54 -4.24 -6.20 -7.75
C LEU A 54 -5.09 -7.24 -8.48
N TYR A 55 -6.31 -6.88 -8.88
CA TYR A 55 -7.20 -7.74 -9.64
C TYR A 55 -6.55 -8.20 -10.95
N GLU A 56 -5.95 -7.27 -11.71
CA GLU A 56 -5.25 -7.58 -12.95
C GLU A 56 -4.04 -8.48 -12.72
N GLN A 57 -3.23 -8.21 -11.68
CA GLN A 57 -2.09 -9.04 -11.34
C GLN A 57 -2.49 -10.47 -10.93
N LEU A 58 -3.55 -10.63 -10.13
CA LEU A 58 -4.06 -11.94 -9.74
C LEU A 58 -4.53 -12.74 -10.94
N ARG A 59 -5.26 -12.09 -11.87
CA ARG A 59 -5.69 -12.72 -13.12
C ARG A 59 -4.50 -13.12 -13.99
N PHE A 60 -3.50 -12.25 -14.11
CA PHE A 60 -2.30 -12.56 -14.87
C PHE A 60 -1.55 -13.76 -14.28
N GLY A 61 -1.41 -13.84 -12.96
CA GLY A 61 -0.81 -15.00 -12.30
C GLY A 61 -1.62 -16.29 -12.47
N ALA A 62 -2.95 -16.21 -12.46
CA ALA A 62 -3.82 -17.35 -12.75
C ALA A 62 -3.68 -17.83 -14.20
N ASP A 63 -3.63 -16.90 -15.16
CA ASP A 63 -3.42 -17.20 -16.58
C ASP A 63 -2.03 -17.81 -16.81
N GLU A 64 -0.98 -17.28 -16.17
CA GLU A 64 0.38 -17.83 -16.25
C GLU A 64 0.44 -19.26 -15.69
N ALA A 65 -0.25 -19.54 -14.59
CA ALA A 65 -0.33 -20.90 -14.04
C ALA A 65 -0.98 -21.85 -15.05
N LEU A 66 -2.13 -21.46 -15.62
CA LEU A 66 -2.88 -22.25 -16.59
C LEU A 66 -2.08 -22.49 -17.88
N PHE A 67 -1.46 -21.45 -18.45
CA PHE A 67 -0.71 -21.57 -19.70
C PHE A 67 0.62 -22.30 -19.51
N GLY A 68 1.29 -22.08 -18.38
CA GLY A 68 2.53 -22.75 -18.03
C GLY A 68 2.33 -24.21 -17.59
N GLY A 69 1.13 -24.56 -17.15
CA GLY A 69 0.85 -25.86 -16.55
C GLY A 69 1.57 -26.08 -15.20
N GLU A 70 2.08 -25.01 -14.59
CA GLU A 70 2.78 -25.03 -13.31
C GLU A 70 1.86 -24.47 -12.21
N HIS A 71 2.03 -24.93 -10.97
CA HIS A 71 1.34 -24.30 -9.84
C HIS A 71 2.07 -23.01 -9.48
N ILE A 72 1.33 -21.93 -9.33
CA ILE A 72 1.83 -20.62 -8.95
C ILE A 72 1.09 -20.18 -7.69
N GLY A 73 1.81 -19.65 -6.71
CA GLY A 73 1.23 -19.23 -5.44
C GLY A 73 1.81 -17.92 -4.94
N LEU A 74 1.07 -17.29 -4.04
CA LEU A 74 1.44 -16.04 -3.38
C LEU A 74 1.98 -16.36 -1.99
N VAL A 75 3.22 -15.96 -1.71
CA VAL A 75 3.86 -16.16 -0.42
C VAL A 75 3.91 -14.82 0.31
N PRO A 76 3.33 -14.68 1.52
CA PRO A 76 3.45 -13.49 2.34
C PRO A 76 4.90 -13.24 2.74
N GLN A 77 5.32 -11.98 2.65
CA GLN A 77 6.62 -11.51 3.07
C GLN A 77 6.49 -10.12 3.70
N VAL A 78 7.45 -9.80 4.57
CA VAL A 78 7.59 -8.46 5.15
C VAL A 78 9.01 -7.99 4.85
N ASP A 79 9.11 -6.77 4.33
CA ASP A 79 10.37 -6.04 4.23
C ASP A 79 10.41 -4.93 5.28
N ILE A 80 11.59 -4.60 5.79
CA ILE A 80 11.76 -3.47 6.72
C ILE A 80 12.29 -2.28 5.92
N GLY A 81 11.47 -1.24 5.81
CA GLY A 81 11.79 -0.04 5.06
C GLY A 81 12.87 0.80 5.72
N GLU A 82 13.38 1.82 5.01
CA GLU A 82 14.32 2.80 5.56
C GLU A 82 13.74 3.60 6.74
N ASP A 83 12.43 3.59 6.89
CA ASP A 83 11.68 4.21 7.97
C ASP A 83 11.48 3.32 9.21
N ASP A 84 12.16 2.16 9.25
CA ASP A 84 12.04 1.12 10.28
C ASP A 84 10.60 0.56 10.43
N LYS A 85 9.76 0.70 9.40
CA LYS A 85 8.42 0.10 9.36
C LYS A 85 8.39 -1.19 8.56
N GLU A 86 7.43 -2.04 8.91
CA GLU A 86 7.11 -3.27 8.18
C GLU A 86 6.29 -2.92 6.92
N HIS A 87 6.77 -3.39 5.77
CA HIS A 87 6.10 -3.26 4.48
C HIS A 87 5.70 -4.65 4.01
N TRP A 88 4.39 -4.91 4.02
CA TRP A 88 3.83 -6.19 3.58
C TRP A 88 3.88 -6.34 2.06
N GLN A 89 4.20 -7.54 1.60
CA GLN A 89 4.09 -7.90 0.20
C GLN A 89 3.69 -9.37 0.01
N LEU A 90 3.07 -9.67 -1.13
CA LEU A 90 2.81 -11.05 -1.58
C LEU A 90 3.70 -11.35 -2.78
N ALA A 91 4.64 -12.27 -2.61
CA ALA A 91 5.62 -12.64 -3.63
C ALA A 91 5.18 -13.89 -4.40
N TRP A 92 5.21 -13.81 -5.73
CA TRP A 92 4.90 -14.94 -6.61
C TRP A 92 5.97 -16.03 -6.52
N HIS A 93 5.52 -17.26 -6.33
CA HIS A 93 6.35 -18.46 -6.36
C HIS A 93 5.74 -19.47 -7.30
N ARG A 94 6.58 -20.27 -7.96
CA ARG A 94 6.16 -21.44 -8.74
C ARG A 94 6.58 -22.73 -8.05
N PHE A 95 5.80 -23.79 -8.24
CA PHE A 95 6.12 -25.11 -7.73
C PHE A 95 6.90 -25.91 -8.78
N ARG A 96 8.16 -26.23 -8.49
CA ARG A 96 9.03 -27.04 -9.36
C ARG A 96 9.99 -27.87 -8.51
N ASP A 97 10.30 -29.07 -8.98
CA ASP A 97 11.23 -30.00 -8.28
C ASP A 97 10.81 -30.31 -6.83
N ALA A 98 9.49 -30.36 -6.60
CA ALA A 98 8.85 -30.54 -5.30
C ALA A 98 9.09 -29.40 -4.28
N GLU A 99 9.50 -28.22 -4.73
CA GLU A 99 9.69 -27.04 -3.89
C GLU A 99 9.06 -25.78 -4.50
N TRP A 100 8.67 -24.86 -3.63
CA TRP A 100 8.27 -23.51 -4.04
C TRP A 100 9.50 -22.66 -4.27
N GLN A 101 9.61 -22.08 -5.46
CA GLN A 101 10.74 -21.26 -5.90
C GLN A 101 10.22 -19.89 -6.33
N SER A 102 10.98 -18.83 -6.06
CA SER A 102 10.61 -17.47 -6.47
C SER A 102 10.36 -17.40 -7.98
N LEU A 103 9.32 -16.65 -8.38
CA LEU A 103 8.98 -16.39 -9.76
C LEU A 103 9.25 -14.92 -10.09
N ASP A 104 10.53 -14.59 -10.30
CA ASP A 104 11.00 -13.20 -10.47
C ASP A 104 10.50 -12.52 -11.76
N THR A 105 9.86 -13.27 -12.66
CA THR A 105 9.21 -12.71 -13.86
C THR A 105 7.92 -11.96 -13.53
N LEU A 106 7.32 -12.22 -12.36
CA LEU A 106 6.19 -11.48 -11.82
C LEU A 106 6.66 -10.57 -10.68
N PRO A 107 6.34 -9.28 -10.70
CA PRO A 107 6.68 -8.41 -9.59
C PRO A 107 5.89 -8.81 -8.33
N PRO A 108 6.47 -8.70 -7.12
CA PRO A 108 5.72 -8.88 -5.89
C PRO A 108 4.62 -7.82 -5.78
N ILE A 109 3.48 -8.22 -5.24
CA ILE A 109 2.38 -7.32 -4.91
C ILE A 109 2.74 -6.62 -3.61
N LYS A 110 3.09 -5.33 -3.68
CA LYS A 110 3.40 -4.52 -2.49
C LYS A 110 2.12 -3.89 -1.95
N THR A 111 1.89 -4.04 -0.65
CA THR A 111 0.75 -3.41 0.01
C THR A 111 1.11 -1.95 0.35
N PRO A 112 0.36 -0.95 -0.15
CA PRO A 112 0.56 0.45 0.23
C PRO A 112 0.33 0.68 1.72
N GLU A 113 0.99 1.67 2.34
CA GLU A 113 0.84 1.95 3.78
C GLU A 113 -0.61 2.25 4.19
N PHE A 114 -1.39 2.86 3.30
CA PHE A 114 -2.79 3.20 3.57
C PHE A 114 -3.77 2.03 3.42
N VAL A 115 -3.27 0.83 3.08
CA VAL A 115 -4.08 -0.37 2.83
C VAL A 115 -3.68 -1.48 3.80
N GLU A 116 -4.68 -2.11 4.40
CA GLU A 116 -4.56 -3.38 5.12
C GLU A 116 -5.09 -4.51 4.22
N ILE A 117 -4.35 -5.62 4.16
CA ILE A 117 -4.73 -6.82 3.42
C ILE A 117 -5.13 -7.94 4.37
N THR A 118 -6.34 -8.47 4.19
CA THR A 118 -6.82 -9.66 4.88
C THR A 118 -7.12 -10.73 3.85
N ILE A 119 -6.70 -11.96 4.13
CA ILE A 119 -7.01 -13.13 3.29
C ILE A 119 -7.88 -14.05 4.11
N GLU A 120 -9.00 -14.48 3.54
CA GLU A 120 -9.90 -15.46 4.14
C GLU A 120 -9.88 -16.75 3.32
N ILE A 121 -9.80 -17.88 4.02
CA ILE A 121 -9.97 -19.22 3.45
C ILE A 121 -11.12 -19.87 4.20
N ASP A 122 -12.08 -20.46 3.49
CA ASP A 122 -13.31 -21.01 4.09
C ASP A 122 -14.09 -19.99 4.97
N ASN A 123 -14.01 -18.70 4.63
CA ASN A 123 -14.55 -17.55 5.38
C ASN A 123 -13.91 -17.34 6.77
N GLU A 124 -12.72 -17.89 7.02
CA GLU A 124 -11.93 -17.60 8.21
C GLU A 124 -10.70 -16.77 7.84
N PRO A 125 -10.43 -15.65 8.55
CA PRO A 125 -9.24 -14.85 8.30
C PRO A 125 -7.98 -15.64 8.64
N VAL A 126 -7.02 -15.58 7.72
CA VAL A 126 -5.71 -16.21 7.86
C VAL A 126 -4.76 -15.26 8.58
N ASP A 127 -4.12 -15.75 9.64
CA ASP A 127 -3.01 -15.05 10.27
C ASP A 127 -1.75 -15.13 9.40
N LEU A 128 -1.47 -14.04 8.66
CA LEU A 128 -0.32 -13.96 7.76
C LEU A 128 1.03 -13.95 8.50
N TYR A 129 1.08 -13.56 9.78
CA TYR A 129 2.32 -13.60 10.55
C TYR A 129 2.81 -15.03 10.74
N ARG A 130 1.87 -15.99 10.86
CA ARG A 130 2.20 -17.42 10.92
C ARG A 130 2.94 -17.90 9.67
N TRP A 131 2.70 -17.28 8.51
CA TRP A 131 3.41 -17.64 7.28
C TRP A 131 4.89 -17.27 7.31
N LEU A 132 5.25 -16.23 8.07
CA LEU A 132 6.63 -15.80 8.25
C LEU A 132 7.45 -16.78 9.11
N GLU A 133 6.78 -17.69 9.83
CA GLU A 133 7.44 -18.69 10.67
C GLU A 133 7.88 -19.94 9.91
N PHE A 134 7.42 -20.15 8.66
CA PHE A 134 7.79 -21.32 7.88
C PHE A 134 9.24 -21.20 7.38
N GLU A 135 10.02 -22.26 7.57
CA GLU A 135 11.41 -22.35 7.09
C GLU A 135 11.50 -22.36 5.55
N LYS A 136 10.48 -22.88 4.88
CA LYS A 136 10.36 -22.90 3.42
C LYS A 136 9.17 -22.05 2.98
N PRO A 137 9.22 -21.43 1.78
CA PRO A 137 8.10 -20.68 1.26
C PRO A 137 6.86 -21.58 1.11
N VAL A 138 5.77 -21.18 1.77
CA VAL A 138 4.46 -21.81 1.65
C VAL A 138 3.52 -20.73 1.12
N PRO A 139 2.80 -20.95 0.00
CA PRO A 139 1.86 -19.97 -0.48
C PRO A 139 0.60 -19.92 0.40
N VAL A 140 0.05 -18.73 0.57
CA VAL A 140 -1.26 -18.52 1.23
C VAL A 140 -2.41 -18.71 0.23
N LEU A 141 -2.18 -18.39 -1.04
CA LEU A 141 -3.10 -18.60 -2.15
C LEU A 141 -2.38 -19.30 -3.30
N THR A 142 -3.04 -20.23 -3.98
CA THR A 142 -2.43 -21.02 -5.06
C THR A 142 -3.36 -21.13 -6.26
N PHE A 143 -2.83 -20.83 -7.44
CA PHE A 143 -3.40 -21.16 -8.74
C PHE A 143 -2.72 -22.42 -9.26
N TYR A 144 -3.49 -23.45 -9.54
CA TYR A 144 -2.97 -24.71 -10.05
C TYR A 144 -2.93 -24.67 -11.58
N GLY A 145 -1.89 -25.23 -12.20
CA GLY A 145 -1.76 -25.28 -13.66
C GLY A 145 -2.84 -26.05 -14.43
N GLY A 146 -3.80 -26.67 -13.73
CA GLY A 146 -5.04 -27.20 -14.33
C GLY A 146 -6.16 -26.17 -14.49
N GLY A 147 -5.97 -24.94 -14.01
CA GLY A 147 -6.98 -23.87 -13.99
C GLY A 147 -7.81 -23.80 -12.71
N GLU A 148 -7.57 -24.70 -11.75
CA GLU A 148 -8.17 -24.63 -10.42
C GLU A 148 -7.40 -23.66 -9.53
N ALA A 149 -7.99 -23.25 -8.40
CA ALA A 149 -7.29 -22.50 -7.37
C ALA A 149 -7.73 -22.92 -5.96
N LEU A 150 -6.88 -22.64 -4.98
CA LEU A 150 -7.33 -22.58 -3.58
C LEU A 150 -8.30 -21.42 -3.44
N ALA A 151 -9.58 -21.73 -3.22
CA ALA A 151 -10.61 -20.72 -3.10
C ALA A 151 -10.42 -19.89 -1.83
N GLY A 152 -10.74 -18.60 -1.92
CA GLY A 152 -10.60 -17.66 -0.81
C GLY A 152 -11.03 -16.26 -1.19
N THR A 153 -11.04 -15.37 -0.20
CA THR A 153 -11.38 -13.96 -0.37
C THR A 153 -10.16 -13.12 -0.02
N ILE A 154 -9.84 -12.13 -0.84
CA ILE A 154 -8.92 -11.04 -0.48
C ILE A 154 -9.78 -9.83 -0.14
N ILE A 155 -9.57 -9.30 1.05
CA ILE A 155 -10.23 -8.09 1.55
C ILE A 155 -9.15 -7.02 1.68
N LEU A 156 -9.35 -5.92 0.98
CA LEU A 156 -8.55 -4.71 1.12
C LEU A 156 -9.36 -3.71 1.95
N SER A 157 -8.75 -3.15 2.99
CA SER A 157 -9.35 -2.08 3.77
C SER A 157 -8.40 -0.90 3.90
N LEU A 158 -8.95 0.30 4.05
CA LEU A 158 -8.14 1.45 4.45
C LEU A 158 -7.58 1.24 5.86
N ASP A 159 -6.35 1.71 6.09
CA ASP A 159 -5.78 1.80 7.43
C ASP A 159 -6.63 2.74 8.33
N GLU A 160 -6.38 2.70 9.65
CA GLU A 160 -7.16 3.49 10.60
C GLU A 160 -7.12 5.01 10.34
N GLN A 161 -6.01 5.52 9.80
CA GLN A 161 -5.83 6.97 9.60
C GLN A 161 -6.60 7.45 8.37
N SER A 162 -6.42 6.74 7.25
CA SER A 162 -7.03 6.99 5.96
C SER A 162 -8.54 6.73 6.00
N ALA A 163 -8.98 5.71 6.74
CA ALA A 163 -10.40 5.43 6.95
C ALA A 163 -11.15 6.58 7.63
N ARG A 164 -10.50 7.41 8.45
CA ARG A 164 -11.13 8.57 9.11
C ARG A 164 -11.47 9.69 8.13
N GLU A 165 -10.83 9.72 6.97
CA GLU A 165 -11.05 10.75 5.94
C GLU A 165 -12.21 10.41 4.99
N VAL A 166 -12.67 9.15 5.01
CA VAL A 166 -13.73 8.64 4.13
C VAL A 166 -15.02 8.48 4.92
N ASP A 167 -16.00 9.36 4.72
CA ASP A 167 -17.29 9.31 5.43
C ASP A 167 -18.12 8.06 5.09
N ASP A 168 -18.03 7.57 3.86
CA ASP A 168 -18.77 6.40 3.38
C ASP A 168 -18.07 5.10 3.79
N PHE A 169 -18.68 4.35 4.70
CA PHE A 169 -18.09 3.12 5.27
C PHE A 169 -17.83 2.05 4.20
N GLU A 170 -18.74 1.87 3.25
CA GLU A 170 -18.62 0.84 2.20
C GLU A 170 -17.44 1.13 1.26
N SER A 171 -17.11 2.40 1.05
CA SER A 171 -15.97 2.81 0.22
C SER A 171 -14.60 2.59 0.90
N ARG A 172 -14.57 2.12 2.15
CA ARG A 172 -13.34 1.80 2.88
C ARG A 172 -12.86 0.37 2.67
N TYR A 173 -13.66 -0.45 1.98
CA TYR A 173 -13.41 -1.88 1.80
C TYR A 173 -13.58 -2.27 0.34
N VAL A 174 -12.76 -3.23 -0.10
CA VAL A 174 -12.90 -3.87 -1.40
C VAL A 174 -12.69 -5.38 -1.24
N HIS A 175 -13.61 -6.17 -1.79
CA HIS A 175 -13.60 -7.63 -1.69
C HIS A 175 -13.37 -8.26 -3.06
N MET A 176 -12.44 -9.20 -3.11
CA MET A 176 -12.12 -10.00 -4.29
C MET A 176 -12.21 -11.48 -3.96
N ASP A 177 -13.03 -12.21 -4.72
CA ASP A 177 -13.22 -13.64 -4.58
C ASP A 177 -12.36 -14.39 -5.59
N ILE A 178 -11.65 -15.41 -5.10
CA ILE A 178 -10.98 -16.42 -5.90
C ILE A 178 -11.80 -17.70 -5.80
N SER A 179 -12.37 -18.12 -6.92
CA SER A 179 -13.16 -19.34 -7.00
C SER A 179 -12.29 -20.59 -7.19
N GLU A 180 -12.84 -21.76 -6.86
CA GLU A 180 -12.17 -23.06 -7.07
C GLU A 180 -11.74 -23.31 -8.53
N ILE A 181 -12.42 -22.68 -9.48
CA ILE A 181 -12.11 -22.75 -10.92
C ILE A 181 -11.12 -21.67 -11.37
N GLY A 182 -10.33 -21.11 -10.45
CA GLY A 182 -9.26 -20.17 -10.72
C GLY A 182 -9.69 -18.78 -11.18
N ARG A 183 -10.99 -18.46 -11.17
CA ARG A 183 -11.46 -17.12 -11.56
C ARG A 183 -11.42 -16.16 -10.38
N VAL A 184 -10.84 -14.98 -10.62
CA VAL A 184 -10.85 -13.82 -9.74
C VAL A 184 -12.05 -12.93 -10.09
N ARG A 185 -12.82 -12.50 -9.10
CA ARG A 185 -14.01 -11.64 -9.28
C ARG A 185 -14.11 -10.59 -8.18
N TRP A 186 -14.64 -9.44 -8.54
CA TRP A 186 -15.14 -8.48 -7.57
C TRP A 186 -16.38 -9.05 -6.88
N ARG A 187 -16.47 -8.90 -5.55
CA ARG A 187 -17.74 -9.04 -4.85
C ARG A 187 -18.45 -7.69 -4.95
N GLU A 188 -19.66 -7.67 -5.52
CA GLU A 188 -20.38 -6.40 -5.72
C GLU A 188 -20.78 -5.81 -4.35
N ARG A 189 -20.66 -4.48 -4.22
CA ARG A 189 -20.94 -3.72 -2.98
C ARG A 189 -22.37 -3.93 -2.42
N ALA A 190 -23.33 -4.34 -3.25
CA ALA A 190 -24.70 -4.62 -2.82
C ALA A 190 -24.81 -5.86 -1.92
N ASP A 191 -24.03 -6.91 -2.20
CA ASP A 191 -24.03 -8.16 -1.43
C ASP A 191 -23.36 -7.95 -0.05
N GLN A 192 -22.45 -6.99 0.03
CA GLN A 192 -21.68 -6.63 1.22
C GLN A 192 -22.52 -5.83 2.23
N ALA A 193 -23.33 -4.88 1.74
CA ALA A 193 -24.26 -4.10 2.55
C ALA A 193 -25.38 -4.96 3.18
N GLU A 194 -25.81 -6.02 2.50
CA GLU A 194 -26.80 -6.98 3.02
C GLU A 194 -26.20 -7.84 4.15
N LEU A 195 -24.96 -8.33 3.98
CA LEU A 195 -24.23 -9.07 5.03
C LEU A 195 -23.93 -8.22 6.28
N LEU A 196 -23.56 -6.95 6.10
CA LEU A 196 -23.35 -6.01 7.21
C LEU A 196 -24.65 -5.60 7.92
N ALA A 197 -25.78 -5.63 7.21
CA ALA A 197 -27.11 -5.39 7.78
C ALA A 197 -27.66 -6.60 8.55
N GLU A 198 -27.35 -7.83 8.14
CA GLU A 198 -27.77 -9.06 8.80
C GLU A 198 -26.92 -9.44 10.02
N GLY A 199 -25.71 -8.90 10.14
CA GLY A 199 -24.80 -9.11 11.28
C GLY A 199 -25.02 -8.24 12.52
N ARG A 200 -26.16 -7.54 12.65
CA ARG A 200 -26.50 -6.67 13.80
C ARG A 200 -27.61 -7.21 14.70
#